data_AF-A0A2P1VN49-F1
#
_entry.id   AF-A0A2P1VN49-F1
#
_cell.length_a   1.000
_cell.length_b   1.000
_cell.length_c   1.000
_cell.angle_alpha   90.00
_cell.angle_beta   90.00
_cell.angle_gamma   90.00
#
_symmetry.space_group_name_H-M   'P 1'
#
loop_
_entity.id
_entity.type
_entity.pdbx_description
1 polymer ?
#
loop_
_entity_poly.entity_id
_entity_poly.type
_entity_poly.pdbx_seq_one_letter_code
_entity_poly.pdbx_strand_id
1 'polypeptide(L)'
;MILAQLEHQLGSMMWPLLTCSFLTGVILLDRLFRLLQAGRLGQHHLAAQLLPGHSNTLNSVSASQLDTMQQSLQQRRSLLLQGVALLLTHRNENKALREEIAAIWLQSKRRQLSSGLKLLNLIAAISPLLGLLGTILGLIQMFQDIGASNSPVTPALLADGLGVAMYTTAAGLFIALPALVGAQLFSLWIDRLINGAEHGMNQYNLWLEGIPLCEDFTS
;
A
#
# COMPACT_ATOMS: atom_id res chain seq x y z
N MET A 1 -32.19 -8.62 6.42
CA MET A 1 -32.53 -8.76 7.85
C MET A 1 -31.48 -8.10 8.75
N ILE A 2 -30.19 -8.41 8.61
CA ILE A 2 -29.09 -7.78 9.40
C ILE A 2 -28.91 -6.27 9.10
N LEU A 3 -29.01 -5.85 7.83
CA LEU A 3 -28.88 -4.42 7.45
C LEU A 3 -29.96 -3.51 8.06
N ALA A 4 -31.20 -4.02 8.16
CA ALA A 4 -32.33 -3.27 8.71
C ALA A 4 -32.25 -3.15 10.25
N GLN A 5 -31.66 -4.15 10.93
CA GLN A 5 -31.35 -4.07 12.37
C GLN A 5 -30.21 -3.09 12.66
N LEU A 6 -29.21 -3.02 11.78
CA LEU A 6 -28.12 -2.04 11.89
C LEU A 6 -28.60 -0.61 11.62
N GLU A 7 -29.52 -0.41 10.67
CA GLU A 7 -30.07 0.93 10.35
C GLU A 7 -30.84 1.52 11.54
N HIS A 8 -31.60 0.70 12.26
CA HIS A 8 -32.30 1.09 13.47
C HIS A 8 -31.35 1.36 14.66
N GLN A 9 -30.12 0.81 14.64
CA GLN A 9 -29.15 0.91 15.74
C GLN A 9 -28.00 1.89 15.50
N LEU A 10 -27.75 2.35 14.28
CA LEU A 10 -26.61 3.26 13.98
C LEU A 10 -27.06 4.64 13.45
N GLY A 11 -28.34 4.81 13.15
CA GLY A 11 -28.88 6.05 12.58
C GLY A 11 -28.28 6.39 11.21
N SER A 12 -28.45 7.65 10.78
CA SER A 12 -28.00 8.12 9.45
C SER A 12 -26.49 8.05 9.24
N MET A 13 -25.68 7.94 10.30
CA MET A 13 -24.21 7.81 10.22
C MET A 13 -23.72 6.39 9.91
N MET A 14 -24.61 5.41 9.80
CA MET A 14 -24.25 4.07 9.33
C MET A 14 -23.73 4.06 7.88
N TRP A 15 -24.37 4.84 7.00
CA TRP A 15 -24.06 4.88 5.58
C TRP A 15 -22.61 5.31 5.28
N PRO A 16 -22.07 6.41 5.84
CA PRO A 16 -20.67 6.76 5.63
C PRO A 16 -19.68 5.75 6.24
N LEU A 17 -20.01 5.11 7.38
CA LEU A 17 -19.15 4.06 7.96
C LEU A 17 -19.11 2.80 7.07
N LEU A 18 -20.25 2.41 6.50
CA LEU A 18 -20.32 1.27 5.58
C LEU A 18 -19.53 1.52 4.30
N THR A 19 -19.60 2.72 3.72
CA THR A 19 -18.80 3.05 2.53
C THR A 19 -17.31 3.05 2.85
N CYS A 20 -16.89 3.60 3.99
CA CYS A 20 -15.50 3.52 4.47
C CYS A 20 -15.03 2.07 4.67
N SER A 21 -15.87 1.22 5.26
CA SER A 21 -15.57 -0.22 5.46
C SER A 21 -15.38 -0.95 4.12
N PHE A 22 -16.31 -0.75 3.19
CA PHE A 22 -16.24 -1.36 1.86
C PHE A 22 -15.00 -0.91 1.08
N LEU A 23 -14.72 0.40 1.06
CA LEU A 23 -13.52 0.97 0.43
C LEU A 23 -12.25 0.40 1.03
N THR A 24 -12.17 0.30 2.37
CA THR A 24 -11.05 -0.30 3.09
C THR A 24 -10.82 -1.75 2.66
N GLY A 25 -11.90 -2.55 2.63
CA GLY A 25 -11.84 -3.95 2.21
C GLY A 25 -11.37 -4.12 0.78
N VAL A 26 -11.91 -3.34 -0.16
CA VAL A 26 -11.51 -3.38 -1.58
C VAL A 26 -10.03 -3.05 -1.76
N ILE A 27 -9.54 -1.99 -1.11
CA ILE A 27 -8.14 -1.57 -1.21
C ILE A 27 -7.21 -2.61 -0.57
N LEU A 28 -7.56 -3.12 0.62
CA LEU A 28 -6.76 -4.14 1.30
C LEU A 28 -6.68 -5.43 0.50
N LEU A 29 -7.78 -5.88 -0.11
CA LEU A 29 -7.80 -7.09 -0.95
C LEU A 29 -6.96 -6.92 -2.21
N ASP A 30 -7.10 -5.82 -2.96
CA ASP A 30 -6.26 -5.56 -4.14
C ASP A 30 -4.76 -5.57 -3.77
N ARG A 31 -4.41 -4.93 -2.65
CA ARG A 31 -3.02 -4.84 -2.19
C ARG A 31 -2.47 -6.17 -1.67
N LEU A 32 -3.26 -6.91 -0.90
CA LEU A 32 -2.89 -8.24 -0.41
C LEU A 32 -2.69 -9.21 -1.58
N PHE A 33 -3.55 -9.16 -2.59
CA PHE A 33 -3.43 -10.00 -3.78
C PHE A 33 -2.13 -9.71 -4.55
N ARG A 34 -1.77 -8.42 -4.72
CA ARG A 34 -0.49 -8.03 -5.32
C ARG A 34 0.72 -8.51 -4.51
N LEU A 35 0.66 -8.40 -3.18
CA LEU A 35 1.72 -8.86 -2.28
C LEU A 35 1.90 -10.38 -2.35
N LEU A 36 0.81 -11.15 -2.31
CA LEU A 36 0.84 -12.60 -2.39
C LEU A 36 1.37 -13.09 -3.75
N GLN A 37 1.02 -12.41 -4.84
CA GLN A 37 1.59 -12.72 -6.15
C GLN A 37 3.08 -12.39 -6.22
N ALA A 38 3.52 -11.28 -5.61
CA ALA A 38 4.94 -10.93 -5.56
C ALA A 38 5.76 -11.88 -4.67
N GLY A 39 5.20 -12.33 -3.54
CA GLY A 39 5.86 -13.23 -2.60
C GLY A 39 5.88 -14.70 -3.04
N ARG A 40 4.92 -15.15 -3.87
CA ARG A 40 4.91 -16.52 -4.41
C ARG A 40 5.94 -16.75 -5.52
N LEU A 41 6.37 -15.71 -6.23
CA LEU A 41 7.50 -15.80 -7.14
C LEU A 41 8.77 -15.44 -6.37
N GLY A 42 9.41 -16.44 -5.77
CA GLY A 42 10.69 -16.29 -5.09
C GLY A 42 11.72 -15.57 -5.97
N GLN A 43 11.93 -14.28 -5.70
CA GLN A 43 12.79 -13.39 -6.49
C GLN A 43 14.27 -13.47 -6.10
N HIS A 44 14.62 -14.10 -4.99
CA HIS A 44 15.99 -14.08 -4.45
C HIS A 44 17.00 -14.88 -5.29
N HIS A 45 16.57 -15.91 -6.02
CA HIS A 45 17.51 -16.73 -6.82
C HIS A 45 17.70 -16.25 -8.26
N LEU A 46 16.78 -15.42 -8.78
CA LEU A 46 16.73 -15.08 -10.22
C LEU A 46 17.52 -13.82 -10.58
N ALA A 47 17.70 -12.88 -9.65
CA ALA A 47 18.56 -11.71 -9.89
C ALA A 47 20.04 -12.12 -9.98
N ALA A 48 20.47 -13.04 -9.10
CA ALA A 48 21.82 -13.61 -9.13
C ALA A 48 22.12 -14.42 -10.41
N GLN A 49 21.08 -14.91 -11.10
CA GLN A 49 21.23 -15.74 -12.30
C GLN A 49 21.28 -14.93 -13.61
N LEU A 50 20.89 -13.65 -13.58
CA LEU A 50 20.80 -12.77 -14.76
C LEU A 50 21.75 -11.57 -14.69
N LEU A 51 22.29 -11.25 -13.51
CA LEU A 51 23.49 -10.42 -13.39
C LEU A 51 24.66 -11.15 -14.07
N PRO A 52 25.42 -10.51 -14.98
CA PRO A 52 26.63 -11.13 -15.53
C PRO A 52 27.52 -11.58 -14.37
N GLY A 53 27.80 -12.88 -14.30
CA GLY A 53 28.56 -13.46 -13.19
C GLY A 53 29.88 -12.72 -12.96
N HIS A 54 30.21 -12.56 -11.68
CA HIS A 54 31.39 -12.02 -10.96
C HIS A 54 32.69 -11.63 -11.69
N SER A 55 32.94 -12.05 -12.91
CA SER A 55 34.22 -11.91 -13.63
C SER A 55 34.14 -11.11 -14.93
N ASN A 56 32.94 -10.76 -15.40
CA ASN A 56 32.77 -10.13 -16.71
C ASN A 56 32.71 -8.61 -16.60
N THR A 57 33.82 -7.94 -16.91
CA THR A 57 33.83 -6.53 -17.29
C THR A 57 32.99 -6.35 -18.56
N LEU A 58 32.37 -5.17 -18.74
CA LEU A 58 31.55 -4.78 -19.90
C LEU A 58 32.15 -5.21 -21.26
N ASN A 59 33.49 -5.22 -21.36
CA ASN A 59 34.26 -5.62 -22.53
C ASN A 59 34.11 -7.10 -22.94
N SER A 60 33.53 -7.96 -22.10
CA SER A 60 33.36 -9.40 -22.36
C SER A 60 31.93 -9.81 -22.75
N VAL A 61 30.97 -8.88 -22.71
CA VAL A 61 29.55 -9.17 -23.00
C VAL A 61 29.22 -8.67 -24.41
N SER A 62 28.88 -9.60 -25.31
CA SER A 62 28.57 -9.25 -26.70
C SER A 62 27.24 -8.48 -26.80
N ALA A 63 27.13 -7.56 -27.77
CA ALA A 63 25.92 -6.76 -27.99
C ALA A 63 24.64 -7.61 -28.15
N SER A 64 24.75 -8.79 -28.77
CA SER A 64 23.64 -9.75 -28.94
C SER A 64 23.13 -10.37 -27.63
N GLN A 65 23.99 -10.51 -26.61
CA GLN A 65 23.60 -11.02 -25.30
C GLN A 65 22.85 -9.97 -24.49
N LEU A 66 23.20 -8.69 -24.66
CA LEU A 66 22.49 -7.57 -24.02
C LEU A 66 21.06 -7.42 -24.55
N ASP A 67 20.85 -7.61 -25.85
CA ASP A 67 19.52 -7.52 -26.46
C ASP A 67 18.62 -8.69 -26.01
N THR A 68 19.19 -9.89 -25.89
CA THR A 68 18.48 -11.08 -25.38
C THR A 68 18.13 -10.92 -23.89
N MET A 69 19.01 -10.29 -23.10
CA MET A 69 18.73 -9.92 -21.72
C MET A 69 17.61 -8.88 -21.64
N GLN A 70 17.66 -7.81 -22.43
CA GLN A 70 16.62 -6.78 -22.45
C GLN A 70 15.21 -7.37 -22.67
N GLN A 71 15.07 -8.28 -23.65
CA GLN A 71 13.78 -8.87 -24.00
C GLN A 71 13.22 -9.80 -22.91
N SER A 72 14.10 -10.55 -22.23
CA SER A 72 13.72 -11.45 -21.12
C SER A 72 13.46 -10.71 -19.80
N LEU A 73 14.07 -9.54 -19.61
CA LEU A 73 13.89 -8.67 -18.44
C LEU A 73 12.57 -7.87 -18.51
N GLN A 74 12.17 -7.42 -19.69
CA GLN A 74 10.92 -6.65 -19.88
C GLN A 74 9.64 -7.45 -19.57
N GLN A 75 9.67 -8.78 -19.73
CA GLN A 75 8.53 -9.64 -19.41
C GLN A 75 8.39 -9.95 -17.91
N ARG A 76 9.38 -9.59 -17.08
CA ARG A 76 9.38 -9.92 -15.66
C ARG A 76 8.76 -8.80 -14.81
N ARG A 77 8.07 -9.21 -13.74
CA ARG A 77 7.36 -8.32 -12.81
C ARG A 77 8.25 -7.63 -11.78
N SER A 78 9.53 -8.00 -11.65
CA SER A 78 10.38 -7.41 -10.61
C SER A 78 10.80 -5.99 -11.00
N LEU A 79 10.79 -5.11 -10.00
CA LEU A 79 11.05 -3.69 -10.18
C LEU A 79 12.52 -3.44 -10.58
N LEU A 80 13.46 -4.17 -9.98
CA LEU A 80 14.88 -4.11 -10.33
C LEU A 80 15.12 -4.46 -11.80
N LEU A 81 14.56 -5.57 -12.31
CA LEU A 81 14.80 -6.04 -13.68
C LEU A 81 14.29 -5.05 -14.73
N GLN A 82 13.14 -4.40 -14.47
CA GLN A 82 12.62 -3.33 -15.31
C GLN A 82 13.52 -2.08 -15.28
N GLY A 83 14.06 -1.74 -14.11
CA GLY A 83 15.02 -0.64 -13.94
C GLY A 83 16.33 -0.90 -14.68
N VAL A 84 16.86 -2.12 -14.61
CA VAL A 84 18.07 -2.52 -15.34
C VAL A 84 17.83 -2.51 -16.85
N ALA A 85 16.69 -3.00 -17.33
CA ALA A 85 16.33 -2.92 -18.74
C ALA A 85 16.28 -1.46 -19.24
N LEU A 86 15.76 -0.53 -18.43
CA LEU A 86 15.74 0.90 -18.74
C LEU A 86 17.17 1.51 -18.82
N LEU A 87 18.08 1.08 -17.93
CA LEU A 87 19.47 1.51 -17.95
C LEU A 87 20.20 0.98 -19.20
N LEU A 88 19.91 -0.26 -19.62
CA LEU A 88 20.48 -0.87 -20.81
C LEU A 88 20.01 -0.18 -22.10
N THR A 89 18.74 0.24 -22.19
CA THR A 89 18.24 0.98 -23.36
C THR A 89 18.91 2.34 -23.52
N HIS A 90 19.29 2.98 -22.41
CA HIS A 90 19.99 4.28 -22.39
C HIS A 90 21.48 4.14 -22.11
N ARG A 91 22.09 2.98 -22.41
CA ARG A 91 23.50 2.70 -22.10
C ARG A 91 24.48 3.67 -22.77
N ASN A 92 24.10 4.22 -23.92
CA ASN A 92 24.93 5.10 -24.75
C ASN A 92 24.85 6.58 -24.31
N GLU A 93 23.97 6.90 -23.38
CA GLU A 93 23.85 8.24 -22.80
C GLU A 93 24.92 8.48 -21.73
N ASN A 94 25.20 9.75 -21.44
CA ASN A 94 26.10 10.12 -20.35
C ASN A 94 25.57 9.61 -18.99
N LYS A 95 26.47 9.18 -18.10
CA LYS A 95 26.17 8.69 -16.76
C LYS A 95 25.16 9.56 -16.01
N ALA A 96 25.36 10.88 -16.05
CA ALA A 96 24.48 11.84 -15.36
C ALA A 96 23.03 11.77 -15.87
N LEU A 97 22.82 11.69 -17.20
CA LEU A 97 21.49 11.56 -17.80
C LEU A 97 20.85 10.20 -17.44
N ARG A 98 21.66 9.14 -17.44
CA ARG A 98 21.19 7.79 -17.10
C ARG A 98 20.73 7.69 -15.64
N GLU A 99 21.44 8.33 -14.71
CA GLU A 99 21.04 8.46 -13.31
C GLU A 99 19.74 9.26 -13.16
N GLU A 100 19.59 10.36 -13.89
CA GLU A 100 18.37 11.17 -13.87
C GLU A 100 17.15 10.39 -14.40
N ILE A 101 17.31 9.67 -15.52
CA ILE A 101 16.27 8.80 -16.09
C ILE A 101 15.85 7.71 -15.08
N ALA A 102 16.82 7.07 -14.44
CA ALA A 102 16.58 6.06 -13.40
C ALA A 102 15.80 6.64 -12.21
N ALA A 103 16.21 7.82 -11.72
CA ALA A 103 15.57 8.49 -10.60
C ALA A 103 14.11 8.88 -10.92
N ILE A 104 13.85 9.46 -12.10
CA ILE A 104 12.50 9.83 -12.55
C ILE A 104 11.61 8.58 -12.66
N TRP A 105 12.14 7.50 -13.23
CA TRP A 105 11.41 6.24 -13.37
C TRP A 105 11.07 5.62 -12.01
N LEU A 106 12.04 5.56 -11.10
CA LEU A 106 11.85 5.02 -9.75
C LEU A 106 10.83 5.85 -8.95
N GLN A 107 10.89 7.18 -9.06
CA GLN A 107 9.91 8.07 -8.44
C GLN A 107 8.50 7.84 -8.99
N SER A 108 8.36 7.65 -10.31
CA SER A 108 7.08 7.32 -10.95
C SER A 108 6.53 5.99 -10.43
N LYS A 109 7.37 4.95 -10.36
CA LYS A 109 7.00 3.64 -9.79
C LYS A 109 6.60 3.74 -8.32
N ARG A 110 7.34 4.49 -7.51
CA ARG A 110 6.99 4.74 -6.10
C ARG A 110 5.59 5.38 -5.99
N ARG A 111 5.27 6.37 -6.82
CA ARG A 111 3.94 7.01 -6.86
C ARG A 111 2.84 6.02 -7.26
N GLN A 112 3.09 5.17 -8.25
CA GLN A 112 2.14 4.14 -8.69
C GLN A 112 1.88 3.11 -7.58
N LEU A 113 2.91 2.63 -6.90
CA LEU A 113 2.78 1.65 -5.81
C LEU A 113 2.11 2.26 -4.56
N SER A 114 2.44 3.51 -4.22
CA SER A 114 1.85 4.24 -3.09
C SER A 114 0.44 4.79 -3.34
N SER A 115 -0.07 4.66 -4.57
CA SER A 115 -1.47 4.98 -4.87
C SER A 115 -2.41 4.22 -3.92
N GLY A 116 -3.56 4.78 -3.57
CA GLY A 116 -4.51 4.15 -2.64
C GLY A 116 -4.10 4.14 -1.16
N LEU A 117 -2.81 4.16 -0.82
CA LEU A 117 -2.36 4.23 0.59
C LEU A 117 -2.77 5.55 1.25
N LYS A 118 -2.73 6.65 0.48
CA LYS A 118 -3.23 7.95 0.95
C LYS A 118 -4.71 7.88 1.33
N LEU A 119 -5.52 7.17 0.55
CA LEU A 119 -6.94 7.00 0.83
C LEU A 119 -7.14 6.10 2.06
N LEU A 120 -6.34 5.05 2.21
CA LEU A 120 -6.41 4.16 3.37
C LEU A 120 -6.03 4.89 4.66
N ASN A 121 -5.00 5.73 4.62
CA ASN A 121 -4.63 6.63 5.73
C ASN A 121 -5.74 7.64 6.05
N LEU A 122 -6.40 8.18 5.02
CA LEU A 122 -7.54 9.09 5.21
C LEU A 122 -8.70 8.39 5.90
N ILE A 123 -9.06 7.18 5.48
CA ILE A 123 -10.12 6.39 6.11
C ILE A 123 -9.74 6.02 7.55
N ALA A 124 -8.50 5.64 7.80
CA ALA A 124 -8.01 5.36 9.15
C ALA A 124 -8.14 6.58 10.09
N ALA A 125 -7.95 7.79 9.57
CA ALA A 125 -8.10 9.02 10.35
C ALA A 125 -9.57 9.46 10.53
N ILE A 126 -10.40 9.35 9.50
CA ILE A 126 -11.78 9.85 9.52
C ILE A 126 -12.75 8.86 10.18
N SER A 127 -12.54 7.54 10.04
CA SER A 127 -13.46 6.52 10.56
C SER A 127 -13.71 6.60 12.07
N PRO A 128 -12.70 6.80 12.95
CA PRO A 128 -12.94 7.00 14.38
C PRO A 128 -13.71 8.29 14.68
N LEU A 129 -13.44 9.36 13.93
CA LEU A 129 -14.13 10.64 14.08
C LEU A 129 -15.61 10.52 13.69
N LEU A 130 -15.93 9.77 12.63
CA LEU A 130 -17.30 9.44 12.27
C LEU A 130 -18.00 8.60 13.35
N GLY A 131 -17.29 7.64 13.95
CA GLY A 131 -17.83 6.84 15.06
C GLY A 131 -18.17 7.68 16.29
N LEU A 132 -17.28 8.63 16.64
CA LEU A 132 -17.47 9.61 17.72
C LEU A 132 -18.58 10.61 17.40
N LEU A 133 -18.69 11.06 16.14
CA LEU A 133 -19.83 11.88 15.73
C LEU A 133 -21.15 11.10 15.93
N GLY A 134 -21.17 9.80 15.61
CA GLY A 134 -22.30 8.92 15.85
C GLY A 134 -22.71 8.83 17.32
N THR A 135 -21.75 8.77 18.27
CA THR A 135 -22.11 8.76 19.70
C THR A 135 -22.77 10.06 20.12
N ILE A 136 -22.23 11.20 19.68
CA ILE A 136 -22.79 12.51 20.01
C ILE A 136 -24.22 12.62 19.49
N LEU A 137 -24.46 12.24 18.23
CA LEU A 137 -25.79 12.26 17.64
C LEU A 137 -26.76 11.30 18.34
N GLY A 138 -26.30 10.09 18.69
CA GLY A 138 -27.11 9.11 19.43
C GLY A 138 -27.52 9.61 20.81
N LEU A 139 -26.60 10.26 21.54
CA LEU A 139 -26.90 10.87 22.83
C LEU A 139 -27.88 12.05 22.69
N ILE A 140 -27.74 12.88 21.65
CA ILE A 140 -28.68 13.98 21.38
C ILE A 140 -30.09 13.43 21.15
N GLN A 141 -30.23 12.39 20.33
CA GLN A 141 -31.53 11.77 20.06
C GLN A 141 -32.14 11.18 21.35
N MET A 142 -31.35 10.45 22.13
CA MET A 142 -31.77 9.88 23.40
C MET A 142 -32.35 10.94 24.35
N PHE A 143 -31.65 12.08 24.52
CA PHE A 143 -32.12 13.15 25.39
C PHE A 143 -33.36 13.86 24.85
N GLN A 144 -33.50 13.99 23.53
CA GLN A 144 -34.72 14.53 22.91
C GLN A 144 -35.93 13.63 23.17
N ASP A 145 -35.77 12.32 23.02
CA ASP A 145 -36.85 11.35 23.24
C ASP A 145 -37.29 11.34 24.72
N ILE A 146 -36.34 11.43 25.64
CA ILE A 146 -36.60 11.57 27.08
C ILE A 146 -37.37 12.86 27.38
N GLY A 147 -36.93 13.99 26.80
CA GLY A 147 -37.57 15.30 27.01
C GLY A 147 -38.97 15.41 26.39
N ALA A 148 -39.25 14.66 25.32
CA ALA A 148 -40.57 14.58 24.70
C ALA A 148 -41.51 13.60 25.43
N SER A 149 -40.95 12.63 26.16
CA SER A 149 -41.71 11.67 26.93
C SER A 149 -42.19 12.25 28.26
N ASN A 150 -43.49 12.17 28.54
CA ASN A 150 -44.05 12.51 29.86
C ASN A 150 -43.95 11.34 30.86
N SER A 151 -43.29 10.25 30.47
CA SER A 151 -43.16 9.03 31.27
C SER A 151 -41.93 9.09 32.18
N PRO A 152 -41.95 8.41 33.34
CA PRO A 152 -40.78 8.28 34.19
C PRO A 152 -39.61 7.68 33.40
N VAL A 153 -38.44 8.32 33.48
CA VAL A 153 -37.22 7.82 32.83
C VAL A 153 -36.80 6.52 33.51
N THR A 154 -36.83 5.41 32.76
CA THR A 154 -36.36 4.12 33.26
C THR A 154 -34.88 3.91 32.90
N PRO A 155 -34.08 3.29 33.78
CA PRO A 155 -32.67 2.96 33.48
C PRO A 155 -32.48 2.11 32.23
N ALA A 156 -33.47 1.27 31.89
CA ALA A 156 -33.45 0.44 30.68
C ALA A 156 -33.48 1.29 29.41
N LEU A 157 -34.30 2.34 29.36
CA LEU A 157 -34.41 3.24 28.21
C LEU A 157 -33.12 4.04 27.99
N LEU A 158 -32.48 4.48 29.08
CA LEU A 158 -31.16 5.12 29.03
C LEU A 158 -30.11 4.16 28.47
N ALA A 159 -30.08 2.91 28.95
CA ALA A 159 -29.09 1.93 28.55
C ALA A 159 -29.17 1.58 27.05
N ASP A 160 -30.38 1.54 26.48
CA ASP A 160 -30.58 1.20 25.07
C ASP A 160 -30.05 2.30 24.13
N GLY A 161 -30.38 3.57 24.42
CA GLY A 161 -29.88 4.72 23.66
C GLY A 161 -28.37 4.92 23.76
N LEU A 162 -27.80 4.68 24.95
CA LEU A 162 -26.35 4.73 25.17
C LEU A 162 -25.63 3.58 24.47
N GLY A 163 -26.24 2.39 24.45
CA GLY A 163 -25.71 1.22 23.74
C GLY A 163 -25.55 1.48 22.25
N VAL A 164 -26.61 2.00 21.60
CA VAL A 164 -26.61 2.42 20.19
C VAL A 164 -25.46 3.38 19.90
N ALA A 165 -25.30 4.43 20.72
CA ALA A 165 -24.18 5.37 20.58
C ALA A 165 -22.82 4.66 20.66
N MET A 166 -22.60 3.79 21.65
CA MET A 166 -21.32 3.10 21.83
C MET A 166 -20.96 2.17 20.66
N TYR A 167 -21.95 1.51 20.05
CA TYR A 167 -21.73 0.65 18.88
C TYR A 167 -21.18 1.42 17.66
N THR A 168 -21.62 2.67 17.42
CA THR A 168 -21.10 3.45 16.28
C THR A 168 -19.61 3.77 16.43
N THR A 169 -19.15 4.06 17.65
CA THR A 169 -17.72 4.27 17.93
C THR A 169 -16.92 2.98 17.79
N ALA A 170 -17.42 1.87 18.32
CA ALA A 170 -16.77 0.58 18.17
C ALA A 170 -16.61 0.20 16.68
N ALA A 171 -17.66 0.42 15.87
CA ALA A 171 -17.61 0.19 14.42
C ALA A 171 -16.58 1.08 13.71
N GLY A 172 -16.54 2.39 14.04
CA GLY A 172 -15.56 3.32 13.49
C GLY A 172 -14.11 2.91 13.78
N LEU A 173 -13.84 2.43 15.00
CA LEU A 173 -12.52 1.93 15.39
C LEU A 173 -12.18 0.60 14.69
N PHE A 174 -13.15 -0.31 14.58
CA PHE A 174 -12.96 -1.60 13.92
C PHE A 174 -12.60 -1.47 12.43
N ILE A 175 -13.07 -0.43 11.76
CA ILE A 175 -12.68 -0.10 10.38
C ILE A 175 -11.32 0.61 10.33
N ALA A 176 -11.05 1.50 11.28
CA ALA A 176 -9.83 2.32 11.30
C ALA A 176 -8.56 1.49 11.54
N LEU A 177 -8.62 0.51 12.45
CA LEU A 177 -7.48 -0.34 12.80
C LEU A 177 -6.87 -1.09 11.59
N PRO A 178 -7.64 -1.90 10.84
CA PRO A 178 -7.10 -2.60 9.67
C PRO A 178 -6.67 -1.63 8.57
N ALA A 179 -7.36 -0.50 8.38
CA ALA A 179 -6.94 0.53 7.44
C ALA A 179 -5.56 1.08 7.80
N LEU A 180 -5.34 1.46 9.05
CA LEU A 180 -4.06 2.00 9.54
C LEU A 180 -2.95 0.97 9.40
N VAL A 181 -3.15 -0.23 9.93
CA VAL A 181 -2.15 -1.31 9.91
C VAL A 181 -1.78 -1.67 8.47
N GLY A 182 -2.77 -1.82 7.60
CA GLY A 182 -2.54 -2.08 6.18
C GLY A 182 -1.74 -0.97 5.52
N ALA A 183 -2.13 0.30 5.73
CA ALA A 183 -1.44 1.43 5.12
C ALA A 183 0.04 1.48 5.49
N GLN A 184 0.37 1.25 6.77
CA GLN A 184 1.75 1.28 7.24
C GLN A 184 2.57 0.07 6.79
N LEU A 185 2.01 -1.14 6.87
CA LEU A 185 2.69 -2.35 6.40
C LEU A 185 3.02 -2.25 4.91
N PHE A 186 2.07 -1.79 4.08
CA PHE A 186 2.31 -1.60 2.65
C PHE A 186 3.31 -0.48 2.37
N SER A 187 3.29 0.62 3.13
CA SER A 187 4.30 1.69 2.97
C SER A 187 5.71 1.16 3.22
N LEU A 188 5.91 0.45 4.33
CA LEU A 188 7.21 -0.16 4.66
C LEU A 188 7.67 -1.16 3.60
N TRP A 189 6.74 -1.95 3.05
CA TRP A 189 7.06 -2.89 1.98
C TRP A 189 7.46 -2.18 0.67
N ILE A 190 6.75 -1.11 0.29
CA ILE A 190 7.08 -0.31 -0.90
C ILE A 190 8.45 0.33 -0.74
N ASP A 191 8.74 0.93 0.42
CA ASP A 191 10.03 1.59 0.65
C ASP A 191 11.18 0.57 0.59
N ARG A 192 11.02 -0.64 1.17
CA ARG A 192 12.00 -1.72 1.01
C ARG A 192 12.21 -2.12 -0.45
N LEU A 193 11.12 -2.26 -1.22
CA LEU A 193 11.18 -2.65 -2.63
C LEU A 193 11.87 -1.59 -3.49
N ILE A 194 11.55 -0.32 -3.27
CA ILE A 194 12.13 0.82 -3.98
C ILE A 194 13.61 0.96 -3.65
N ASN A 195 13.98 0.92 -2.37
CA ASN A 195 15.37 1.04 -1.93
C ASN A 195 16.23 -0.11 -2.49
N GLY A 196 15.71 -1.34 -2.46
CA GLY A 196 16.42 -2.50 -3.03
C GLY A 196 16.64 -2.38 -4.54
N ALA A 197 15.64 -1.85 -5.27
CA ALA A 197 15.79 -1.60 -6.70
C ALA A 197 16.73 -0.43 -7.01
N GLU A 198 16.66 0.67 -6.25
CA GLU A 198 17.57 1.82 -6.38
C GLU A 198 19.01 1.38 -6.18
N HIS A 199 19.28 0.62 -5.12
CA HIS A 199 20.60 0.09 -4.84
C HIS A 199 21.10 -0.80 -5.98
N GLY A 200 20.28 -1.75 -6.45
CA GLY A 200 20.63 -2.60 -7.58
C GLY A 200 20.88 -1.82 -8.88
N MET A 201 20.04 -0.83 -9.18
CA MET A 201 20.22 0.05 -10.35
C MET A 201 21.51 0.86 -10.27
N ASN A 202 21.84 1.40 -9.11
CA ASN A 202 23.08 2.16 -8.91
C ASN A 202 24.32 1.27 -9.08
N GLN A 203 24.30 0.04 -8.57
CA GLN A 203 25.39 -0.91 -8.80
C GLN A 203 25.54 -1.26 -10.28
N TYR A 204 24.43 -1.54 -10.99
CA TYR A 204 24.47 -1.78 -12.43
C TYR A 204 25.00 -0.58 -13.22
N ASN A 205 24.65 0.63 -12.79
CA ASN A 205 25.17 1.86 -13.37
C ASN A 205 26.70 1.98 -13.17
N LEU A 206 27.23 1.57 -12.01
CA LEU A 206 28.68 1.50 -11.76
C LEU A 206 29.36 0.42 -12.61
N TRP A 207 28.71 -0.73 -12.80
CA TRP A 207 29.19 -1.78 -13.71
C TRP A 207 29.26 -1.30 -15.16
N LEU A 208 28.32 -0.44 -15.58
CA LEU A 208 28.38 0.21 -16.89
C LEU A 208 29.56 1.18 -17.05
N GLU A 209 30.14 1.66 -15.95
CA GLU A 209 31.37 2.47 -15.93
C GLU A 209 32.64 1.62 -15.81
N GLY A 210 32.50 0.28 -15.81
CA GLY A 210 33.63 -0.65 -15.71
C GLY A 210 34.08 -0.96 -14.27
N ILE A 211 33.32 -0.52 -13.25
CA ILE A 211 33.58 -0.85 -11.85
C ILE A 211 32.96 -2.22 -11.53
N PRO A 212 33.68 -3.18 -10.94
CA PRO A 212 33.10 -4.47 -10.57
C PRO A 212 31.98 -4.31 -9.52
N LEU A 213 30.98 -5.19 -9.58
CA LEU A 213 29.85 -5.18 -8.64
C LEU A 213 30.31 -5.54 -7.22
N CYS A 214 29.86 -4.78 -6.21
CA CYS A 214 30.15 -5.07 -4.80
C CYS A 214 29.16 -6.12 -4.26
N GLU A 215 29.66 -7.14 -3.56
CA GLU A 215 28.98 -8.42 -3.21
C GLU A 215 27.86 -8.36 -2.14
N ASP A 216 27.33 -7.20 -1.76
CA ASP A 216 26.48 -7.12 -0.55
C ASP A 216 24.99 -7.40 -0.77
N PHE A 217 24.64 -8.50 -1.44
CA PHE A 217 23.24 -8.96 -1.60
C PHE A 217 22.80 -10.04 -0.59
N THR A 218 23.68 -10.48 0.32
CA THR A 218 23.45 -11.69 1.16
C THR A 218 23.30 -11.46 2.66
N SER A 219 22.79 -10.30 3.10
CA SER A 219 22.37 -10.12 4.50
C SER A 219 20.98 -9.51 4.61
#